data_AF-A0A9D6LWI7-F1
#
_entry.id   AF-A0A9D6LWI7-F1
#
_cell.length_a   1.000
_cell.length_b   1.000
_cell.length_c   1.000
_cell.angle_alpha   90.00
_cell.angle_beta   90.00
_cell.angle_gamma   90.00
#
_symmetry.space_group_name_H-M   'P 1'
#
loop_
_entity.id
_entity.type
_entity.pdbx_description
1 polymer ?
#
loop_
_entity_poly.entity_id
_entity_poly.type
_entity_poly.pdbx_seq_one_letter_code
_entity_poly.pdbx_strand_id
1 'polypeptide(L)'
;MKNKTARTIMKATRSLVHMGLMVLLAWTFSARAEEGTTLTTDERREAIAQLEESRKKFLAAIAGLSEQQWNFKPAPDRWSIAECAEHITVTEAGLFRLVTEQLMKSTAEPEKIASRKPDNLIRQMTQPRSQRSRPIPSFRRTSAAKWLGKTPTTCGKRQCTRKGVRTR
;
A
#
# COMPACT_ATOMS: atom_id res chain seq x y z
N MET A 1 55.41 -38.15 -48.47
CA MET A 1 55.49 -37.20 -47.33
C MET A 1 54.48 -36.04 -47.37
N LYS A 2 53.68 -35.86 -48.43
CA LYS A 2 52.76 -34.70 -48.60
C LYS A 2 51.40 -34.83 -47.86
N ASN A 3 51.05 -36.02 -47.36
CA ASN A 3 49.73 -36.30 -46.76
C ASN A 3 49.62 -36.00 -45.25
N LYS A 4 50.75 -35.94 -44.54
CA LYS A 4 50.78 -35.67 -43.08
C LYS A 4 50.59 -34.18 -42.80
N THR A 5 51.24 -33.32 -43.56
CA THR A 5 51.14 -31.85 -43.46
C THR A 5 49.72 -31.35 -43.76
N ALA A 6 49.08 -31.87 -44.82
CA ALA A 6 47.70 -31.53 -45.16
C ALA A 6 46.69 -31.92 -44.06
N ARG A 7 46.87 -33.09 -43.44
CA ARG A 7 46.00 -33.55 -42.33
C ARG A 7 46.16 -32.70 -41.07
N THR A 8 47.36 -32.21 -40.77
CA THR A 8 47.59 -31.33 -39.61
C THR A 8 46.98 -29.95 -39.83
N ILE A 9 47.11 -29.39 -41.04
CA ILE A 9 46.52 -28.09 -41.40
C ILE A 9 44.98 -28.15 -41.34
N MET A 10 44.35 -29.19 -41.88
CA MET A 10 42.89 -29.35 -41.81
C MET A 10 42.34 -29.55 -40.39
N LYS A 11 43.11 -30.16 -39.49
CA LYS A 11 42.73 -30.30 -38.07
C LYS A 11 42.85 -28.97 -37.33
N ALA A 12 43.91 -28.20 -37.62
CA ALA A 12 44.13 -26.88 -37.04
C ALA A 12 43.05 -25.87 -37.48
N THR A 13 42.70 -25.86 -38.77
CA THR A 13 41.64 -24.98 -39.29
C THR A 13 40.26 -25.34 -38.75
N ARG A 14 39.94 -26.64 -38.61
CA ARG A 14 38.70 -27.10 -37.98
C ARG A 14 38.64 -26.68 -36.50
N SER A 15 39.75 -26.77 -35.76
CA SER A 15 39.81 -26.37 -34.34
C SER A 15 39.67 -24.85 -34.15
N LEU A 16 40.26 -24.05 -35.04
CA LEU A 16 40.14 -22.58 -35.05
C LEU A 16 38.72 -22.11 -35.36
N VAL A 17 38.03 -22.76 -36.32
CA VAL A 17 36.62 -22.44 -36.64
C VAL A 17 35.68 -22.81 -35.49
N HIS A 18 35.91 -23.92 -34.80
CA HIS A 18 35.09 -24.32 -33.65
C HIS A 18 35.31 -23.41 -32.43
N MET A 19 36.55 -22.95 -32.20
CA MET A 19 36.85 -21.93 -31.19
C MET A 19 36.17 -20.60 -31.50
N GLY A 20 36.21 -20.13 -32.75
CA GLY A 20 35.52 -18.92 -33.16
C GLY A 20 33.99 -19.02 -33.04
N LEU A 21 33.40 -20.16 -33.39
CA LEU A 21 31.97 -20.43 -33.25
C LEU A 21 31.52 -20.49 -31.78
N MET A 22 32.33 -21.06 -30.90
CA MET A 22 32.05 -21.11 -29.45
C MET A 22 32.14 -19.72 -28.80
N VAL A 23 33.07 -18.88 -29.23
CA VAL A 23 33.16 -17.48 -28.76
C VAL A 23 31.97 -16.67 -29.26
N LEU A 24 31.54 -16.85 -30.52
CA LEU A 24 30.33 -16.21 -31.07
C LEU A 24 29.04 -16.65 -30.35
N LEU A 25 28.91 -17.94 -30.03
CA LEU A 25 27.76 -18.46 -29.26
C LEU A 25 27.76 -17.96 -27.81
N ALA A 26 28.93 -17.82 -27.18
CA ALA A 26 29.05 -17.25 -25.84
C ALA A 26 28.65 -15.76 -25.78
N TRP A 27 28.91 -14.98 -26.85
CA TRP A 27 28.52 -13.58 -26.92
C TRP A 27 27.00 -13.38 -27.09
N THR A 28 26.29 -14.35 -27.69
CA THR A 28 24.81 -14.30 -27.79
C THR A 28 24.08 -14.65 -26.49
N PHE A 29 24.77 -15.26 -25.52
CA PHE A 29 24.15 -15.68 -24.26
C PHE A 29 24.19 -14.60 -23.16
N SER A 30 25.04 -13.58 -23.27
CA SER A 30 25.22 -12.54 -22.25
C SER A 30 24.27 -11.34 -22.35
N ALA A 31 23.23 -11.39 -23.18
CA ALA A 31 22.24 -10.31 -23.29
C ALA A 31 20.89 -10.64 -22.61
N ARG A 32 20.89 -11.43 -21.52
CA ARG A 32 19.74 -11.43 -20.61
C ARG A 32 19.83 -10.16 -19.79
N ALA A 33 19.18 -9.11 -20.26
CA ALA A 33 18.99 -7.87 -19.51
C ALA A 33 18.42 -8.22 -18.13
N GLU A 34 19.16 -7.82 -17.08
CA GLU A 34 18.63 -7.65 -15.74
C GLU A 34 17.50 -6.62 -15.83
N GLU A 35 16.25 -7.09 -15.94
CA GLU A 35 15.09 -6.25 -15.65
C GLU A 35 15.10 -6.00 -14.13
N GLY A 36 15.85 -4.97 -13.72
CA GLY A 36 15.71 -4.38 -12.41
C GLY A 36 14.24 -4.00 -12.23
N THR A 37 13.57 -4.74 -11.33
CA THR A 37 12.17 -4.60 -10.92
C THR A 37 11.89 -3.18 -10.45
N THR A 38 11.53 -2.32 -11.39
CA THR A 38 11.02 -0.97 -11.14
C THR A 38 9.52 -0.98 -11.39
N LEU A 39 8.75 -0.32 -10.53
CA LEU A 39 7.31 -0.16 -10.70
C LEU A 39 7.05 0.44 -12.08
N THR A 40 6.25 -0.25 -12.90
CA THR A 40 5.93 0.24 -14.24
C THR A 40 5.08 1.51 -14.17
N THR A 41 5.10 2.31 -15.23
CA THR A 41 4.26 3.53 -15.31
C THR A 41 2.78 3.20 -15.19
N ASP A 42 2.35 2.08 -15.74
CA ASP A 42 0.95 1.64 -15.67
C ASP A 42 0.55 1.19 -14.27
N GLU A 43 1.38 0.39 -13.59
CA GLU A 43 1.16 0.01 -12.19
C GLU A 43 1.09 1.25 -11.29
N ARG A 44 1.99 2.24 -11.51
CA ARG A 44 1.97 3.51 -10.78
C ARG A 44 0.66 4.27 -10.99
N ARG A 45 0.24 4.40 -12.25
CA ARG A 45 -0.99 5.12 -12.62
C ARG A 45 -2.22 4.46 -12.00
N GLU A 46 -2.31 3.13 -12.07
CA GLU A 46 -3.39 2.37 -11.45
C GLU A 46 -3.41 2.56 -9.92
N ALA A 47 -2.25 2.46 -9.25
CA ALA A 47 -2.17 2.65 -7.80
C ALA A 47 -2.62 4.05 -7.36
N ILE A 48 -2.25 5.09 -8.11
CA ILE A 48 -2.70 6.48 -7.87
C ILE A 48 -4.21 6.58 -8.08
N ALA A 49 -4.74 6.02 -9.18
CA ALA A 49 -6.17 6.05 -9.47
C ALA A 49 -6.99 5.36 -8.37
N GLN A 50 -6.52 4.23 -7.84
CA GLN A 50 -7.16 3.55 -6.71
C GLN A 50 -7.16 4.39 -5.43
N LEU A 51 -6.04 5.06 -5.13
CA LEU A 51 -5.94 5.95 -3.97
C LEU A 51 -6.95 7.09 -4.07
N GLU A 52 -7.02 7.75 -5.23
CA GLU A 52 -7.97 8.85 -5.48
C GLU A 52 -9.44 8.38 -5.45
N GLU A 53 -9.74 7.23 -6.04
CA GLU A 53 -11.08 6.65 -6.03
C GLU A 53 -11.53 6.34 -4.59
N SER A 54 -10.63 5.77 -3.76
CA SER A 54 -10.92 5.47 -2.36
C SER A 54 -11.20 6.75 -1.56
N ARG A 55 -10.44 7.82 -1.80
CA ARG A 55 -10.66 9.15 -1.20
C ARG A 55 -12.01 9.73 -1.60
N LYS A 56 -12.37 9.65 -2.89
CA LYS A 56 -13.67 10.12 -3.39
C LYS A 56 -14.82 9.36 -2.73
N LYS A 57 -14.73 8.03 -2.63
CA LYS A 57 -15.72 7.19 -1.94
C LYS A 57 -15.86 7.55 -0.47
N PHE A 58 -14.75 7.79 0.22
CA PHE A 58 -14.75 8.22 1.62
C PHE A 58 -15.45 9.56 1.82
N LEU A 59 -15.09 10.59 1.02
CA LEU A 59 -15.71 11.91 1.10
C LEU A 59 -17.19 11.87 0.75
N ALA A 60 -17.58 11.11 -0.27
CA ALA A 60 -18.98 10.91 -0.61
C ALA A 60 -19.78 10.23 0.52
N ALA A 61 -19.18 9.29 1.25
CA ALA A 61 -19.84 8.57 2.34
C ALA A 61 -20.09 9.45 3.58
N ILE A 62 -19.31 10.50 3.79
CA ILE A 62 -19.48 11.44 4.92
C ILE A 62 -20.17 12.75 4.53
N ALA A 63 -20.39 12.98 3.23
CA ALA A 63 -21.05 14.18 2.75
C ALA A 63 -22.53 14.19 3.17
N GLY A 64 -23.02 15.36 3.62
CA GLY A 64 -24.43 15.55 3.96
C GLY A 64 -24.89 14.92 5.27
N LEU A 65 -23.98 14.42 6.11
CA LEU A 65 -24.33 13.90 7.44
C LEU A 65 -24.71 15.04 8.40
N SER A 66 -25.80 14.86 9.13
CA SER A 66 -26.18 15.74 10.24
C SER A 66 -25.26 15.56 11.45
N GLU A 67 -25.22 16.54 12.35
CA GLU A 67 -24.42 16.46 13.58
C GLU A 67 -24.83 15.26 14.46
N GLN A 68 -26.13 14.92 14.48
CA GLN A 68 -26.64 13.77 15.22
C GLN A 68 -26.11 12.45 14.64
N GLN A 69 -26.10 12.32 13.31
CA GLN A 69 -25.55 11.12 12.63
C GLN A 69 -24.03 11.04 12.78
N TRP A 70 -23.33 12.18 12.69
CA TRP A 70 -21.89 12.26 12.85
C TRP A 70 -21.40 11.73 14.20
N ASN A 71 -22.15 12.06 15.26
CA ASN A 71 -21.85 11.68 16.64
C ASN A 71 -22.59 10.41 17.11
N PHE A 72 -23.44 9.81 16.27
CA PHE A 72 -24.23 8.63 16.65
C PHE A 72 -23.32 7.44 16.99
N LYS A 73 -23.61 6.79 18.11
CA LYS A 73 -22.94 5.55 18.54
C LYS A 73 -23.94 4.42 18.65
N PRO A 74 -23.78 3.32 17.88
CA PRO A 74 -24.72 2.20 17.92
C PRO A 74 -24.63 1.39 19.22
N ALA A 75 -23.50 1.44 19.93
CA ALA A 75 -23.29 0.85 21.25
C ALA A 75 -22.10 1.58 21.95
N PRO A 76 -22.02 1.55 23.29
CA PRO A 76 -21.02 2.31 24.05
C PRO A 76 -19.57 1.90 23.77
N ASP A 77 -19.35 0.68 23.29
CA ASP A 77 -18.04 0.12 22.91
C ASP A 77 -17.71 0.29 21.41
N ARG A 78 -18.58 0.97 20.65
CA ARG A 78 -18.45 1.16 19.20
C ARG A 78 -18.10 2.60 18.86
N TRP A 79 -17.48 2.75 17.69
CA TRP A 79 -17.10 4.06 17.18
C TRP A 79 -18.28 4.77 16.52
N SER A 80 -18.34 6.08 16.71
CA SER A 80 -19.16 6.97 15.88
C SER A 80 -18.55 7.13 14.49
N ILE A 81 -19.30 7.74 13.57
CA ILE A 81 -18.80 8.07 12.23
C ILE A 81 -17.62 9.05 12.34
N ALA A 82 -17.73 10.04 13.23
CA ALA A 82 -16.65 10.99 13.53
C ALA A 82 -15.36 10.28 13.96
N GLU A 83 -15.46 9.33 14.89
CA GLU A 83 -14.32 8.58 15.40
C GLU A 83 -13.68 7.70 14.31
N CYS A 84 -14.50 7.13 13.42
CA CYS A 84 -13.99 6.37 12.28
C CYS A 84 -13.24 7.26 11.28
N ALA A 85 -13.79 8.43 10.97
CA ALA A 85 -13.19 9.38 10.03
C ALA A 85 -11.85 9.94 10.55
N GLU A 86 -11.79 10.30 11.83
CA GLU A 86 -10.55 10.73 12.48
C GLU A 86 -9.51 9.62 12.47
N HIS A 87 -9.92 8.40 12.82
CA HIS A 87 -9.03 7.26 12.84
C HIS A 87 -8.38 6.98 11.47
N ILE A 88 -9.18 7.03 10.39
CA ILE A 88 -8.68 6.87 9.01
C ILE A 88 -7.64 7.96 8.70
N THR A 89 -7.97 9.22 8.98
CA THR A 89 -7.10 10.36 8.66
C THR A 89 -5.75 10.29 9.40
N VAL A 90 -5.76 9.95 10.69
CA VAL A 90 -4.53 9.83 11.49
C VAL A 90 -3.71 8.62 11.05
N THR A 91 -4.37 7.49 10.76
CA THR A 91 -3.70 6.25 10.35
C THR A 91 -3.07 6.39 8.98
N GLU A 92 -3.73 7.06 8.03
CA GLU A 92 -3.19 7.31 6.69
C GLU A 92 -1.90 8.13 6.74
N ALA A 93 -1.89 9.22 7.52
CA ALA A 93 -0.68 10.03 7.71
C ALA A 93 0.45 9.23 8.40
N GLY A 94 0.11 8.44 9.41
CA GLY A 94 1.07 7.58 10.12
C GLY A 94 1.65 6.48 9.21
N LEU A 95 0.82 5.86 8.39
CA LEU A 95 1.21 4.83 7.43
C LEU A 95 2.13 5.41 6.35
N PHE A 96 1.79 6.57 5.79
CA PHE A 96 2.62 7.24 4.79
C PHE A 96 4.02 7.56 5.32
N ARG A 97 4.11 8.05 6.56
CA ARG A 97 5.39 8.27 7.25
C ARG A 97 6.17 6.98 7.41
N LEU A 98 5.53 5.92 7.90
CA LEU A 98 6.17 4.63 8.13
C LEU A 98 6.73 4.04 6.82
N VAL A 99 5.94 4.07 5.73
CA VAL A 99 6.38 3.58 4.42
C VAL A 99 7.56 4.41 3.91
N THR A 100 7.50 5.73 4.01
CA THR A 100 8.60 6.62 3.58
C THR A 100 9.87 6.33 4.36
N GLU A 101 9.79 6.20 5.69
CA GLU A 101 10.95 5.87 6.53
C GLU A 101 11.55 4.49 6.20
N GLN A 102 10.71 3.49 5.92
CA GLN A 102 11.18 2.17 5.52
C GLN A 102 11.86 2.21 4.16
N LEU A 103 11.29 2.91 3.17
CA LEU A 103 11.89 3.07 1.84
C LEU A 103 13.26 3.75 1.90
N MET A 104 13.47 4.72 2.79
CA MET A 104 14.77 5.37 2.98
C MET A 104 15.81 4.47 3.65
N LYS A 105 15.38 3.48 4.44
CA LYS A 105 16.26 2.58 5.20
C LYS A 105 16.49 1.24 4.50
N SER A 106 15.57 0.81 3.65
CA SER A 106 15.61 -0.51 3.03
C SER A 106 16.57 -0.53 1.85
N THR A 107 17.49 -1.49 1.85
CA THR A 107 18.21 -1.93 0.65
C THR A 107 17.35 -2.94 -0.11
N ALA A 108 17.52 -3.03 -1.43
CA ALA A 108 16.78 -3.98 -2.25
C ALA A 108 17.29 -5.41 -1.97
N GLU A 109 16.60 -6.13 -1.09
CA GLU A 109 16.87 -7.55 -0.84
C GLU A 109 16.16 -8.41 -1.90
N PRO A 110 16.90 -9.21 -2.70
CA PRO A 110 16.33 -9.97 -3.81
C PRO A 110 15.32 -11.04 -3.35
N GLU A 111 15.48 -11.59 -2.14
CA GLU A 111 14.57 -12.59 -1.58
C GLU A 111 13.15 -12.03 -1.32
N LYS A 112 13.05 -10.78 -0.85
CA LYS A 112 11.76 -10.11 -0.61
C LYS A 112 11.04 -9.74 -1.91
N ILE A 113 11.81 -9.47 -2.96
CA ILE A 113 11.27 -9.21 -4.30
C ILE A 113 10.72 -10.51 -4.91
N ALA A 114 11.45 -11.63 -4.76
CA ALA A 114 11.02 -12.93 -5.26
C ALA A 114 9.75 -13.46 -4.55
N SER A 115 9.56 -13.11 -3.27
CA SER A 115 8.38 -13.49 -2.47
C SER A 115 7.21 -12.50 -2.55
N ARG A 116 7.28 -11.51 -3.46
CA ARG A 116 6.21 -10.51 -3.65
C ARG A 116 4.91 -11.18 -4.08
N LYS A 117 3.81 -10.86 -3.39
CA LYS A 117 2.46 -11.25 -3.82
C LYS A 117 2.02 -10.42 -5.03
N PRO A 118 1.28 -10.99 -5.98
CA PRO A 118 0.78 -10.23 -7.13
C PRO A 118 -0.35 -9.28 -6.70
N ASP A 119 -0.43 -8.12 -7.36
CA ASP A 119 -1.34 -7.02 -6.99
C ASP A 119 -2.83 -7.40 -7.06
N ASN A 120 -3.22 -8.27 -7.98
CA ASN A 120 -4.59 -8.75 -8.08
C ASN A 120 -5.01 -9.53 -6.83
N LEU A 121 -4.10 -10.31 -6.25
CA LEU A 121 -4.33 -11.05 -5.01
C LEU A 121 -4.46 -10.09 -3.83
N ILE A 122 -3.60 -9.07 -3.76
CA ILE A 122 -3.68 -8.03 -2.72
C ILE A 122 -5.03 -7.30 -2.79
N ARG A 123 -5.49 -6.98 -4.00
CA ARG A 123 -6.79 -6.35 -4.24
C ARG A 123 -7.95 -7.22 -3.74
N GLN A 124 -7.95 -8.51 -4.06
CA GLN A 124 -8.96 -9.46 -3.60
C GLN A 124 -8.95 -9.65 -2.08
N MET A 125 -7.78 -9.55 -1.43
CA MET A 125 -7.69 -9.63 0.04
C MET A 125 -8.15 -8.35 0.75
N THR A 126 -8.00 -7.18 0.11
CA THR A 126 -8.19 -5.88 0.77
C THR A 126 -9.56 -5.25 0.51
N GLN A 127 -10.15 -5.50 -0.67
CA GLN A 127 -11.45 -4.93 -1.05
C GLN A 127 -12.69 -5.51 -0.32
N PRO A 128 -12.79 -6.82 -0.01
CA PRO A 128 -13.98 -7.34 0.64
C PRO A 128 -14.09 -6.82 2.09
N ARG A 129 -15.10 -5.98 2.34
CA ARG A 129 -15.43 -5.45 3.67
C ARG A 129 -16.36 -6.36 4.48
N SER A 130 -16.67 -7.56 3.96
CA SER A 130 -17.53 -8.55 4.63
C SER A 130 -16.93 -9.03 5.95
N GLN A 131 -15.59 -9.06 6.04
CA GLN A 131 -14.88 -9.38 7.26
C GLN A 131 -14.56 -8.11 8.06
N ARG A 132 -15.05 -8.04 9.30
CA ARG A 132 -14.81 -6.92 10.21
C ARG A 132 -13.60 -7.22 11.10
N SER A 133 -12.48 -6.55 10.83
CA SER A 133 -11.28 -6.66 11.66
C SER A 133 -11.23 -5.55 12.70
N ARG A 134 -10.78 -5.88 13.93
CA ARG A 134 -10.50 -4.87 14.95
C ARG A 134 -9.18 -4.16 14.61
N PRO A 135 -9.06 -2.85 14.86
CA PRO A 135 -7.79 -2.14 14.71
C PRO A 135 -6.69 -2.77 15.57
N ILE A 136 -5.48 -2.81 15.02
CA ILE A 136 -4.26 -3.23 15.72
C ILE A 136 -4.06 -2.31 16.93
N PRO A 137 -3.57 -2.80 18.10
CA PRO A 137 -3.48 -2.00 19.32
C PRO A 137 -2.79 -0.64 19.18
N SER A 138 -1.76 -0.51 18.35
CA SER A 138 -1.07 0.76 18.07
C SER A 138 -1.92 1.82 17.38
N PHE A 139 -2.95 1.36 16.65
CA PHE A 139 -3.92 2.17 15.92
C PHE A 139 -5.27 2.21 16.65
N ARG A 140 -5.37 1.61 17.83
CA ARG A 140 -6.60 1.62 18.62
C ARG A 140 -6.78 3.00 19.26
N ARG A 141 -7.84 3.70 18.85
CA ARG A 141 -8.32 4.96 19.46
C ARG A 141 -7.20 6.01 19.56
N THR A 142 -6.70 6.47 18.41
CA THR A 142 -6.01 7.77 18.34
C THR A 142 -6.96 8.80 18.92
N SER A 143 -6.54 9.48 19.98
CA SER A 143 -7.37 10.32 20.84
C SER A 143 -8.45 11.07 20.05
N ALA A 144 -9.69 10.60 20.12
CA ALA A 144 -10.85 11.26 19.52
C ALA A 144 -10.96 12.74 19.97
N ALA A 145 -10.24 13.10 21.03
CA ALA A 145 -10.07 14.45 21.53
C ALA A 145 -9.44 15.46 20.54
N LYS A 146 -8.68 15.05 19.50
CA LYS A 146 -7.99 16.04 18.65
C LYS A 146 -8.97 16.79 17.73
N TRP A 147 -10.00 16.12 17.24
CA TRP A 147 -11.05 16.75 16.41
C TRP A 147 -12.40 16.91 17.13
N LEU A 148 -12.68 16.14 18.19
CA LEU A 148 -13.85 16.35 19.05
C LEU A 148 -13.72 17.56 20.00
N GLY A 149 -12.66 18.37 19.85
CA GLY A 149 -12.53 19.70 20.48
C GLY A 149 -13.59 20.73 20.05
N LYS A 150 -14.57 20.32 19.21
CA LYS A 150 -15.79 21.07 18.90
C LYS A 150 -17.06 20.27 19.20
N THR A 151 -17.03 19.34 20.15
CA THR A 151 -18.29 18.88 20.74
C THR A 151 -18.73 19.93 21.77
N PRO A 152 -19.92 20.53 21.69
CA PRO A 152 -20.46 21.33 22.78
C PRO A 152 -20.87 20.37 23.90
N THR A 153 -19.89 19.79 24.58
CA THR A 153 -20.12 18.96 25.77
C THR A 153 -19.61 19.67 27.01
N THR A 154 -20.22 20.82 27.29
CA THR A 154 -20.46 21.25 28.67
C THR A 154 -21.96 21.42 28.86
N CYS A 155 -22.73 20.34 28.69
CA CYS A 155 -23.86 20.12 29.59
C CYS A 155 -23.25 19.91 30.98
N GLY A 156 -22.97 21.02 31.65
CA GLY A 156 -22.28 21.07 32.92
C GLY A 156 -23.01 20.19 33.94
N LYS A 157 -22.23 19.38 34.65
CA LYS A 157 -22.59 18.96 36.00
C LYS A 157 -22.72 20.24 36.83
N ARG A 158 -23.89 20.88 36.85
CA ARG A 158 -24.39 21.81 37.86
C ARG A 158 -25.80 22.24 37.45
N GLN A 159 -26.79 21.72 38.20
CA GLN A 159 -28.13 22.29 38.37
C GLN A 159 -29.03 22.37 37.14
N CYS A 160 -29.68 21.25 36.80
CA CYS A 160 -31.01 21.29 36.22
C CYS A 160 -32.03 21.33 37.38
N THR A 161 -32.13 22.47 38.07
CA THR A 161 -33.31 22.74 38.89
C THR A 161 -34.40 23.26 37.96
N ARG A 162 -35.41 22.42 37.75
CA ARG A 162 -36.63 22.71 36.99
C ARG A 162 -37.36 23.87 37.68
N LYS A 163 -37.06 25.12 37.33
CA LYS A 163 -37.87 26.28 37.70
C LYS A 163 -39.02 26.44 36.71
N GLY A 164 -40.21 26.59 37.29
CA GLY A 164 -41.53 26.50 36.67
C GLY A 164 -41.73 27.20 35.34
N VAL A 165 -42.45 26.51 34.46
CA VAL A 165 -43.25 27.09 33.39
C VAL A 165 -44.37 27.87 34.07
N ARG A 166 -44.30 29.21 34.02
CA ARG A 166 -45.45 30.07 34.29
C ARG A 166 -46.13 30.32 32.95
N THR A 167 -47.31 29.75 32.80
CA THR A 167 -48.29 30.08 31.76
C THR A 167 -48.58 31.57 31.77
N ARG A 168 -48.63 32.17 30.58
CA ARG A 168 -49.46 33.33 30.29
C ARG A 168 -50.11 33.09 28.93
#